data_AF-A0A9E0AH81-F1
#
_entry.id   AF-A0A9E0AH81-F1
#
_cell.length_a   1.000
_cell.length_b   1.000
_cell.length_c   1.000
_cell.angle_alpha   90.00
_cell.angle_beta   90.00
_cell.angle_gamma   90.00
#
_symmetry.space_group_name_H-M   'P 1'
#
loop_
_entity.id
_entity.type
_entity.pdbx_description
1 polymer ?
#
loop_
_entity_poly.entity_id
_entity_poly.type
_entity_poly.pdbx_seq_one_letter_code
_entity_poly.pdbx_strand_id
1 'polypeptide(L)'
;MGRFRFLHLMVFLTLLAASGPLYGQHLTRFYMKAKVGYRDDKGAIVVPATYDAGSEFIEGRALVVRDNLRGFLDVFGTEVIPLQFTDAGVFNKGIARVARDGKYGWIRPDGSYSIPAQFDLADEFCDGLARVMIGGKFGYINRDGQTIIALQYQNARNFSSGLAPVYDGKKWGFIDAAGKWILPASFDDAQSFHNGESLVRKGEKMYFIDTKGKRTRELEVPEEEFTKRKR
;
A
#
# COMPACT_ATOMS: atom_id res chain seq x y z
N MET A 1 62.09 -45.36 -16.45
CA MET A 1 61.19 -45.38 -17.63
C MET A 1 59.83 -44.80 -17.21
N GLY A 2 59.39 -43.71 -17.87
CA GLY A 2 58.02 -43.13 -17.91
C GLY A 2 57.36 -42.68 -16.60
N ARG A 3 57.20 -41.37 -16.28
CA ARG A 3 56.09 -40.45 -16.65
C ARG A 3 54.71 -41.09 -16.45
N PHE A 4 53.78 -40.56 -15.64
CA PHE A 4 53.04 -39.31 -15.83
C PHE A 4 52.52 -38.73 -14.50
N ARG A 5 52.70 -37.43 -14.27
CA ARG A 5 51.94 -36.64 -13.29
C ARG A 5 50.79 -35.97 -14.02
N PHE A 6 49.55 -36.31 -13.68
CA PHE A 6 48.36 -35.57 -14.12
C PHE A 6 48.23 -34.31 -13.25
N LEU A 7 48.62 -33.17 -13.81
CA LEU A 7 48.32 -31.85 -13.26
C LEU A 7 46.89 -31.50 -13.66
N HIS A 8 45.93 -31.58 -12.72
CA HIS A 8 44.59 -31.03 -12.92
C HIS A 8 44.69 -29.50 -12.91
N LEU A 9 44.72 -28.92 -14.10
CA LEU A 9 44.60 -27.48 -14.31
C LEU A 9 43.13 -27.09 -14.12
N MET A 10 42.74 -26.69 -12.90
CA MET A 10 41.46 -26.01 -12.68
C MET A 10 41.56 -24.59 -13.23
N VAL A 11 41.01 -24.38 -14.43
CA VAL A 11 40.76 -23.05 -14.97
C VAL A 11 39.65 -22.42 -14.12
N PHE A 12 40.03 -21.61 -13.13
CA PHE A 12 39.11 -20.67 -12.52
C PHE A 12 38.81 -19.59 -13.57
N LEU A 13 37.71 -19.79 -14.30
CA LEU A 13 37.11 -18.74 -15.11
C LEU A 13 36.53 -17.72 -14.12
N THR A 14 37.34 -16.75 -13.70
CA THR A 14 36.85 -15.57 -12.99
C THR A 14 35.98 -14.80 -13.97
N LEU A 15 34.66 -14.98 -13.85
CA LEU A 15 33.70 -14.10 -14.48
C LEU A 15 33.95 -12.70 -13.91
N LEU A 16 34.64 -11.86 -14.69
CA LEU A 16 34.81 -10.46 -14.38
C LEU A 16 33.41 -9.85 -14.47
N ALA A 17 32.71 -9.76 -13.34
CA ALA A 17 31.50 -8.97 -13.25
C ALA A 17 31.91 -7.52 -13.53
N ALA A 18 31.64 -7.06 -14.75
CA ALA A 18 31.76 -5.65 -15.09
C ALA A 18 30.75 -4.91 -14.21
N SER A 19 31.22 -4.40 -13.07
CA SER A 19 30.51 -3.42 -12.26
C SER A 19 30.56 -2.08 -12.98
N GLY A 20 29.92 -2.02 -14.14
CA GLY A 20 29.44 -0.76 -14.68
C GLY A 20 28.28 -0.28 -13.82
N PRO A 21 28.06 1.03 -13.68
CA PRO A 21 26.85 1.52 -13.03
C PRO A 21 25.63 0.94 -13.78
N LEU A 22 24.65 0.38 -13.05
CA LEU A 22 23.37 -0.07 -13.59
C LEU A 22 22.57 1.14 -14.10
N TYR A 23 22.97 1.69 -15.23
CA TYR A 23 22.19 2.69 -15.94
C TYR A 23 21.32 1.97 -16.98
N GLY A 24 20.02 1.86 -16.69
CA GLY A 24 19.02 2.04 -17.74
C GLY A 24 18.42 0.80 -18.40
N GLN A 25 18.19 -0.31 -17.70
CA GLN A 25 17.14 -1.23 -18.17
C GLN A 25 15.81 -0.77 -17.58
N HIS A 26 15.05 0.00 -18.36
CA HIS A 26 13.68 0.35 -17.99
C HIS A 26 12.73 -0.68 -18.59
N LEU A 27 12.15 -1.49 -17.71
CA LEU A 27 11.14 -2.47 -18.13
C LEU A 27 9.77 -1.82 -18.12
N THR A 28 9.11 -1.83 -19.26
CA THR A 28 7.73 -1.35 -19.41
C THR A 28 6.80 -2.53 -19.56
N ARG A 29 5.66 -2.50 -18.87
CA ARG A 29 4.65 -3.55 -19.03
C ARG A 29 4.04 -3.52 -20.45
N PHE A 30 3.67 -4.69 -20.95
CA PHE A 30 2.86 -4.85 -22.15
C PHE A 30 1.79 -5.91 -21.93
N TYR A 31 0.77 -5.89 -22.80
CA TYR A 31 -0.36 -6.81 -22.71
C TYR A 31 -0.38 -7.74 -23.92
N MET A 32 -0.58 -9.04 -23.67
CA MET A 32 -0.79 -10.04 -24.71
C MET A 32 -1.75 -11.10 -24.19
N LYS A 33 -2.81 -11.39 -24.96
CA LYS A 33 -3.87 -12.36 -24.58
C LYS A 33 -4.43 -12.14 -23.17
N ALA A 34 -4.72 -10.89 -22.82
CA ALA A 34 -5.18 -10.46 -21.49
C ALA A 34 -4.22 -10.75 -20.31
N LYS A 35 -2.96 -11.06 -20.60
CA LYS A 35 -1.90 -11.21 -19.60
C LYS A 35 -0.89 -10.07 -19.70
N VAL A 36 -0.20 -9.80 -18.60
CA VAL A 36 0.86 -8.80 -18.45
C VAL A 36 2.23 -9.46 -18.54
N GLY A 37 3.11 -8.89 -19.35
CA GLY A 37 4.54 -9.16 -19.40
C GLY A 37 5.33 -7.86 -19.37
N TYR A 38 6.66 -7.94 -19.41
CA TYR A 38 7.55 -6.79 -19.39
C TYR A 38 8.58 -6.88 -20.52
N ARG A 39 8.87 -5.74 -21.13
CA ARG A 39 9.85 -5.61 -22.21
C ARG A 39 10.81 -4.46 -21.94
N ASP A 40 12.02 -4.55 -22.46
CA ASP A 40 13.00 -3.47 -22.38
C ASP A 40 12.68 -2.33 -23.37
N ASP A 41 13.48 -1.27 -23.31
CA ASP A 41 13.34 -0.08 -24.16
C ASP A 41 13.57 -0.36 -25.66
N LYS A 42 14.21 -1.49 -26.00
CA LYS A 42 14.40 -1.95 -27.39
C LYS A 42 13.21 -2.80 -27.86
N GLY A 43 12.24 -3.04 -26.99
CA GLY A 43 11.05 -3.84 -27.26
C GLY A 43 11.26 -5.35 -27.09
N ALA A 44 12.43 -5.80 -26.62
CA ALA A 44 12.69 -7.20 -26.36
C ALA A 44 11.88 -7.66 -25.14
N ILE A 45 11.17 -8.78 -25.27
CA ILE A 45 10.40 -9.36 -24.17
C ILE A 45 11.37 -9.93 -23.14
N VAL A 46 11.37 -9.36 -21.94
CA VAL A 46 12.20 -9.80 -20.80
C VAL A 46 11.40 -10.73 -19.90
N VAL A 47 10.13 -10.38 -19.65
CA VAL A 47 9.18 -11.20 -18.90
C VAL A 47 8.01 -11.53 -19.81
N PRO A 48 7.79 -12.81 -20.16
CA PRO A 48 6.65 -13.22 -20.97
C PRO A 48 5.31 -12.84 -20.33
N ALA A 49 4.32 -12.53 -21.17
CA ALA A 49 2.98 -12.18 -20.71
C ALA A 49 2.27 -13.37 -20.06
N THR A 50 2.37 -13.46 -18.74
CA THR A 50 1.94 -14.60 -17.92
C THR A 50 1.22 -14.20 -16.64
N TYR A 51 1.33 -12.93 -16.24
CA TYR A 51 0.65 -12.40 -15.05
C TYR A 51 -0.75 -11.91 -15.41
N ASP A 52 -1.69 -11.99 -14.47
CA ASP A 52 -3.06 -11.45 -14.61
C ASP A 52 -3.06 -9.92 -14.54
N ALA A 53 -2.17 -9.36 -13.71
CA ALA A 53 -1.96 -7.93 -13.59
C ALA A 53 -0.50 -7.63 -13.22
N GLY A 54 -0.06 -6.40 -13.50
CA GLY A 54 1.27 -5.91 -13.16
C GLY A 54 1.32 -4.39 -13.06
N SER A 55 2.05 -3.88 -12.07
CA SER A 55 2.31 -2.44 -11.93
C SER A 55 3.49 -2.00 -12.81
N GLU A 56 3.66 -0.68 -12.93
CA GLU A 56 4.97 -0.12 -13.30
C GLU A 56 6.00 -0.43 -12.20
N PHE A 57 7.28 -0.24 -12.52
CA PHE A 57 8.34 -0.29 -11.52
C PHE A 57 8.30 0.94 -10.62
N ILE A 58 8.11 0.72 -9.32
CA ILE A 58 8.13 1.75 -8.28
C ILE A 58 9.22 1.33 -7.28
N GLU A 59 10.16 2.24 -7.01
CA GLU A 59 11.31 1.97 -6.13
C GLU A 59 12.07 0.68 -6.50
N GLY A 60 12.17 0.40 -7.80
CA GLY A 60 12.88 -0.77 -8.33
C GLY A 60 12.13 -2.10 -8.17
N ARG A 61 10.82 -2.06 -7.91
CA ARG A 61 9.96 -3.25 -7.82
C ARG A 61 8.69 -3.09 -8.64
N ALA A 62 8.29 -4.14 -9.35
CA ALA A 62 6.97 -4.22 -9.96
C ALA A 62 6.12 -5.25 -9.23
N LEU A 63 4.96 -4.83 -8.74
CA LEU A 63 3.95 -5.72 -8.19
C LEU A 63 3.35 -6.52 -9.33
N VAL A 64 3.31 -7.85 -9.19
CA VAL A 64 2.71 -8.75 -10.17
C VAL A 64 1.69 -9.67 -9.52
N VAL A 65 0.65 -10.01 -10.27
CA VAL A 65 -0.47 -10.84 -9.81
C VAL A 65 -0.62 -12.04 -10.72
N ARG A 66 -0.72 -13.25 -10.15
CA ARG A 66 -1.12 -14.46 -10.87
C ARG A 66 -1.90 -15.37 -9.92
N ASP A 67 -3.03 -15.91 -10.38
CA ASP A 67 -3.86 -16.84 -9.61
C ASP A 67 -4.28 -16.27 -8.24
N ASN A 68 -4.64 -14.98 -8.22
CA ASN A 68 -4.97 -14.19 -7.02
C ASN A 68 -3.83 -14.03 -5.99
N LEU A 69 -2.61 -14.44 -6.31
CA LEU A 69 -1.44 -14.20 -5.47
C LEU A 69 -0.62 -13.04 -6.01
N ARG A 70 0.00 -12.30 -5.10
CA ARG A 70 0.88 -11.17 -5.36
C ARG A 70 2.32 -11.50 -5.00
N GLY A 71 3.23 -10.97 -5.79
CA GLY A 71 4.68 -11.03 -5.65
C GLY A 71 5.31 -9.82 -6.31
N PHE A 72 6.65 -9.76 -6.33
CA PHE A 72 7.36 -8.62 -6.90
C PHE A 72 8.53 -9.05 -7.78
N LEU A 73 8.61 -8.38 -8.92
CA LEU A 73 9.78 -8.43 -9.80
C LEU A 73 10.79 -7.35 -9.41
N ASP A 74 12.08 -7.62 -9.61
CA ASP A 74 13.12 -6.60 -9.65
C ASP A 74 13.24 -5.97 -11.06
N VAL A 75 14.10 -4.96 -11.19
CA VAL A 75 14.32 -4.20 -12.43
C VAL A 75 14.84 -5.06 -13.60
N PHE A 76 15.31 -6.28 -13.34
CA PHE A 76 15.73 -7.24 -14.36
C PHE A 76 14.61 -8.19 -14.79
N GLY A 77 13.41 -8.05 -14.19
CA GLY A 77 12.28 -8.94 -14.42
C GLY A 77 12.36 -10.23 -13.62
N THR A 78 13.28 -10.33 -12.65
CA THR A 78 13.42 -11.50 -11.78
C THR A 78 12.39 -11.45 -10.67
N GLU A 79 11.66 -12.55 -10.42
CA GLU A 79 10.76 -12.67 -9.28
C GLU A 79 11.57 -12.81 -7.98
N VAL A 80 11.87 -11.67 -7.34
CA VAL A 80 12.65 -11.59 -6.09
C VAL A 80 11.78 -11.81 -4.85
N ILE A 81 10.48 -11.52 -4.95
CA ILE A 81 9.50 -11.83 -3.92
C ILE A 81 8.44 -12.73 -4.55
N PRO A 82 8.41 -14.04 -4.19
CA PRO A 82 7.50 -14.99 -4.81
C PRO A 82 6.03 -14.61 -4.67
N LEU A 83 5.21 -15.11 -5.59
CA LEU A 83 3.75 -15.04 -5.52
C LEU A 83 3.23 -15.80 -4.28
N GLN A 84 3.00 -15.08 -3.18
CA GLN A 84 2.60 -15.69 -1.91
C GLN A 84 1.64 -14.83 -1.07
N PHE A 85 1.37 -13.59 -1.48
CA PHE A 85 0.51 -12.67 -0.75
C PHE A 85 -0.89 -12.62 -1.34
N THR A 86 -1.92 -12.66 -0.50
CA THR A 86 -3.32 -12.56 -0.95
C THR A 86 -3.71 -11.11 -1.29
N ASP A 87 -3.01 -10.14 -0.72
CA ASP A 87 -3.11 -8.72 -1.04
C ASP A 87 -1.73 -8.06 -0.91
N ALA A 88 -1.47 -7.02 -1.71
CA ALA A 88 -0.25 -6.23 -1.63
C ALA A 88 -0.43 -4.85 -2.25
N GLY A 89 0.16 -3.84 -1.61
CA GLY A 89 0.40 -2.52 -2.19
C GLY A 89 1.74 -2.46 -2.94
N VAL A 90 2.00 -1.34 -3.59
CA VAL A 90 3.32 -1.05 -4.17
C VAL A 90 4.31 -0.57 -3.11
N PHE A 91 5.61 -0.60 -3.41
CA PHE A 91 6.61 -0.01 -2.50
C PHE A 91 6.45 1.50 -2.40
N ASN A 92 6.52 2.03 -1.19
CA ASN A 92 6.51 3.45 -0.87
C ASN A 92 7.44 3.73 0.30
N LYS A 93 8.48 4.54 0.06
CA LYS A 93 9.52 4.87 1.03
C LYS A 93 10.14 3.62 1.67
N GLY A 94 10.47 2.63 0.84
CA GLY A 94 11.25 1.45 1.21
C GLY A 94 10.46 0.28 1.79
N ILE A 95 9.12 0.37 1.92
CA ILE A 95 8.28 -0.75 2.37
C ILE A 95 7.02 -0.90 1.51
N ALA A 96 6.48 -2.11 1.45
CA ALA A 96 5.19 -2.41 0.81
C ALA A 96 4.26 -3.12 1.80
N ARG A 97 2.99 -2.71 1.85
CA ARG A 97 1.95 -3.40 2.63
C ARG A 97 1.63 -4.74 1.96
N VAL A 98 1.53 -5.82 2.72
CA VAL A 98 1.18 -7.14 2.22
C VAL A 98 0.24 -7.86 3.17
N ALA A 99 -0.58 -8.77 2.63
CA ALA A 99 -1.40 -9.70 3.39
C ALA A 99 -1.00 -11.15 3.14
N ARG A 100 -0.85 -11.90 4.22
CA ARG A 100 -0.61 -13.34 4.21
C ARG A 100 -1.42 -13.97 5.33
N ASP A 101 -2.06 -15.11 5.05
CA ASP A 101 -2.85 -15.86 6.04
C ASP A 101 -3.92 -14.99 6.75
N GLY A 102 -4.51 -14.05 6.00
CA GLY A 102 -5.54 -13.13 6.51
C GLY A 102 -5.01 -12.01 7.41
N LYS A 103 -3.69 -11.84 7.54
CA LYS A 103 -3.07 -10.78 8.34
C LYS A 103 -2.22 -9.85 7.50
N TYR A 104 -2.28 -8.58 7.82
CA TYR A 104 -1.53 -7.51 7.18
C TYR A 104 -0.26 -7.18 7.94
N GLY A 105 0.81 -6.89 7.17
CA GLY A 105 2.10 -6.39 7.63
C GLY A 105 2.79 -5.60 6.51
N TRP A 106 4.07 -5.28 6.70
CA TRP A 106 4.86 -4.55 5.71
C TRP A 106 6.20 -5.22 5.50
N ILE A 107 6.62 -5.33 4.25
CA ILE A 107 7.89 -5.95 3.84
C ILE A 107 8.85 -4.92 3.24
N ARG A 108 10.14 -5.21 3.34
CA ARG A 108 11.24 -4.51 2.65
C ARG A 108 11.44 -5.08 1.23
N PRO A 109 12.24 -4.44 0.37
CA PRO A 109 12.43 -4.86 -1.02
C PRO A 109 13.08 -6.24 -1.19
N ASP A 110 13.67 -6.79 -0.13
CA ASP A 110 14.21 -8.16 -0.05
C ASP A 110 13.16 -9.21 0.39
N GLY A 111 11.93 -8.79 0.66
CA GLY A 111 10.84 -9.65 1.14
C GLY A 111 10.81 -9.87 2.66
N SER A 112 11.79 -9.37 3.41
CA SER A 112 11.79 -9.45 4.87
C SER A 112 10.73 -8.53 5.47
N TYR A 113 10.09 -8.93 6.57
CA TYR A 113 9.12 -8.06 7.25
C TYR A 113 9.83 -6.89 7.95
N SER A 114 9.39 -5.67 7.63
CA SER A 114 9.67 -4.47 8.43
C SER A 114 8.72 -4.35 9.60
N ILE A 115 7.45 -4.69 9.39
CA ILE A 115 6.42 -4.78 10.42
C ILE A 115 5.73 -6.14 10.23
N PRO A 116 5.79 -7.07 11.20
CA PRO A 116 5.22 -8.40 11.06
C PRO A 116 3.74 -8.38 10.67
N ALA A 117 3.30 -9.41 9.93
CA ALA A 117 1.90 -9.60 9.62
C ALA A 117 1.12 -9.99 10.87
N GLN A 118 0.36 -9.06 11.45
CA GLN A 118 -0.39 -9.26 12.69
C GLN A 118 -1.74 -8.54 12.72
N PHE A 119 -2.00 -7.63 11.78
CA PHE A 119 -3.21 -6.81 11.75
C PHE A 119 -4.33 -7.50 10.96
N ASP A 120 -5.56 -7.44 11.46
CA ASP A 120 -6.74 -7.93 10.73
C ASP A 120 -7.00 -7.11 9.46
N LEU A 121 -6.72 -5.80 9.54
CA LEU A 121 -6.72 -4.87 8.42
C LEU A 121 -5.59 -3.87 8.60
N ALA A 122 -5.01 -3.44 7.49
CA ALA A 122 -4.12 -2.30 7.44
C ALA A 122 -4.30 -1.53 6.13
N ASP A 123 -4.21 -0.21 6.20
CA ASP A 123 -4.12 0.66 5.03
C ASP A 123 -2.68 1.12 4.79
N GLU A 124 -2.45 1.81 3.67
CA GLU A 124 -1.18 2.47 3.41
C GLU A 124 -0.91 3.61 4.40
N PHE A 125 0.36 4.02 4.53
CA PHE A 125 0.74 5.17 5.35
C PHE A 125 0.29 6.49 4.69
N CYS A 126 -0.60 7.22 5.35
CA CYS A 126 -1.03 8.57 4.96
C CYS A 126 -0.61 9.56 6.06
N ASP A 127 0.01 10.68 5.68
CA ASP A 127 0.58 11.66 6.62
C ASP A 127 1.47 11.04 7.72
N GLY A 128 2.16 9.95 7.37
CA GLY A 128 3.12 9.28 8.26
C GLY A 128 2.52 8.19 9.15
N LEU A 129 1.19 8.03 9.19
CA LEU A 129 0.50 7.01 9.99
C LEU A 129 -0.33 6.07 9.12
N ALA A 130 -0.40 4.79 9.50
CA ALA A 130 -1.28 3.80 8.89
C ALA A 130 -2.42 3.46 9.84
N ARG A 131 -3.65 3.43 9.32
CA ARG A 131 -4.81 2.89 10.03
C ARG A 131 -4.67 1.38 10.08
N VAL A 132 -4.80 0.79 11.27
CA VAL A 132 -4.72 -0.66 11.48
C VAL A 132 -5.85 -1.15 12.37
N MET A 133 -6.21 -2.42 12.24
CA MET A 133 -7.24 -3.07 13.05
C MET A 133 -6.73 -4.36 13.67
N ILE A 134 -7.05 -4.56 14.96
CA ILE A 134 -6.92 -5.85 15.66
C ILE A 134 -8.18 -6.04 16.51
N GLY A 135 -8.81 -7.21 16.42
CA GLY A 135 -9.98 -7.57 17.23
C GLY A 135 -11.17 -6.62 17.02
N GLY A 136 -11.34 -6.11 15.80
CA GLY A 136 -12.42 -5.16 15.47
C GLY A 136 -12.25 -3.74 16.01
N LYS A 137 -11.06 -3.40 16.52
CA LYS A 137 -10.73 -2.05 16.98
C LYS A 137 -9.67 -1.41 16.12
N PHE A 138 -9.90 -0.17 15.72
CA PHE A 138 -8.99 0.63 14.93
C PHE A 138 -8.08 1.49 15.80
N GLY A 139 -6.83 1.61 15.37
CA GLY A 139 -5.82 2.55 15.87
C GLY A 139 -4.87 2.93 14.75
N TYR A 140 -3.76 3.56 15.11
CA TYR A 140 -2.78 4.04 14.13
C TYR A 140 -1.34 3.73 14.56
N ILE A 141 -0.54 3.29 13.60
CA ILE A 141 0.88 3.01 13.78
C ILE A 141 1.75 3.92 12.91
N ASN A 142 2.99 4.13 13.32
CA ASN A 142 4.02 4.75 12.48
C ASN A 142 4.75 3.70 11.61
N ARG A 143 5.70 4.16 10.79
CA ARG A 143 6.50 3.29 9.89
C ARG A 143 7.44 2.31 10.58
N ASP A 144 7.71 2.52 11.87
CA ASP A 144 8.48 1.58 12.69
C ASP A 144 7.59 0.50 13.34
N GLY A 145 6.28 0.54 13.08
CA GLY A 145 5.30 -0.38 13.67
C GLY A 145 4.85 0.00 15.08
N GLN A 146 5.28 1.15 15.60
CA GLN A 146 4.88 1.63 16.92
C GLN A 146 3.44 2.16 16.87
N THR A 147 2.62 1.72 17.82
CA THR A 147 1.27 2.27 18.02
C THR A 147 1.37 3.69 18.56
N ILE A 148 0.97 4.67 17.74
CA ILE A 148 0.91 6.08 18.13
C ILE A 148 -0.45 6.40 18.74
N ILE A 149 -1.52 5.83 18.16
CA ILE A 149 -2.88 5.98 18.65
C ILE A 149 -3.43 4.58 18.92
N ALA A 150 -3.82 4.34 20.17
CA ALA A 150 -4.27 3.04 20.64
C ALA A 150 -5.44 2.48 19.79
N LEU A 151 -5.50 1.15 19.69
CA LEU A 151 -6.57 0.44 19.00
C LEU A 151 -7.83 0.44 19.87
N GLN A 152 -8.58 1.53 19.82
CA GLN A 152 -9.73 1.77 20.70
C GLN A 152 -11.02 2.13 19.95
N TYR A 153 -10.90 2.62 18.71
CA TYR A 153 -12.05 3.11 17.95
C TYR A 153 -12.80 1.97 17.29
N GLN A 154 -14.13 2.03 17.30
CA GLN A 154 -14.96 1.06 16.58
C GLN A 154 -14.92 1.30 15.06
N ASN A 155 -14.66 2.55 14.66
CA ASN A 155 -14.45 2.93 13.27
C ASN A 155 -13.50 4.13 13.20
N ALA A 156 -12.73 4.19 12.13
CA ALA A 156 -11.68 5.18 11.91
C ALA A 156 -11.46 5.32 10.40
N ARG A 157 -10.95 6.44 9.91
CA ARG A 157 -10.57 6.63 8.49
C ARG A 157 -9.12 7.10 8.39
N ASN A 158 -8.54 7.06 7.19
CA ASN A 158 -7.12 7.41 7.00
C ASN A 158 -6.87 8.89 7.33
N PHE A 159 -5.66 9.16 7.82
CA PHE A 159 -5.15 10.52 7.95
C PHE A 159 -5.10 11.19 6.58
N SER A 160 -5.48 12.46 6.55
CA SER A 160 -5.30 13.36 5.42
C SER A 160 -5.34 14.78 5.91
N SER A 161 -4.48 15.65 5.37
CA SER A 161 -4.35 17.04 5.82
C SER A 161 -4.06 17.13 7.33
N GLY A 162 -3.33 16.16 7.88
CA GLY A 162 -2.94 16.10 9.30
C GLY A 162 -4.03 15.65 10.27
N LEU A 163 -5.23 15.30 9.80
CA LEU A 163 -6.37 14.89 10.63
C LEU A 163 -6.92 13.53 10.18
N ALA A 164 -7.47 12.78 11.12
CA ALA A 164 -8.18 11.54 10.84
C ALA A 164 -9.59 11.55 11.45
N PRO A 165 -10.63 11.19 10.67
CA PRO A 165 -11.96 10.94 11.22
C PRO A 165 -11.97 9.67 12.07
N VAL A 166 -12.51 9.77 13.29
CA VAL A 166 -12.69 8.62 14.18
C VAL A 166 -14.07 8.63 14.81
N TYR A 167 -14.60 7.43 15.06
CA TYR A 167 -15.90 7.21 15.66
C TYR A 167 -15.75 6.84 17.14
N ASP A 168 -16.35 7.64 18.02
CA ASP A 168 -16.26 7.46 19.48
C ASP A 168 -17.25 6.41 20.05
N GLY A 169 -18.01 5.76 19.17
CA GLY A 169 -19.11 4.85 19.53
C GLY A 169 -20.50 5.48 19.41
N LYS A 170 -20.59 6.80 19.16
CA LYS A 170 -21.85 7.52 18.94
C LYS A 170 -21.80 8.47 17.75
N LYS A 171 -20.73 9.25 17.62
CA LYS A 171 -20.55 10.27 16.60
C LYS A 171 -19.13 10.23 16.04
N TRP A 172 -18.96 10.84 14.87
CA TRP A 172 -17.68 11.09 14.26
C TRP A 172 -17.12 12.44 14.68
N GLY A 173 -15.81 12.49 14.87
CA GLY A 173 -15.02 13.71 14.99
C GLY A 173 -13.64 13.49 14.38
N PHE A 174 -12.71 14.41 14.64
CA PHE A 174 -11.39 14.41 14.01
C PHE A 174 -10.30 14.55 15.07
N ILE A 175 -9.29 13.69 14.95
CA ILE A 175 -8.09 13.71 15.79
C ILE A 175 -6.86 14.10 14.96
N ASP A 176 -5.87 14.69 15.62
CA ASP A 176 -4.53 14.90 15.05
C ASP A 176 -3.66 13.64 15.15
N ALA A 177 -2.44 13.72 14.62
CA ALA A 177 -1.47 12.62 14.62
C ALA A 177 -1.00 12.16 16.01
N ALA A 178 -1.25 12.95 17.06
CA ALA A 178 -0.99 12.56 18.46
C ALA A 178 -2.24 11.95 19.12
N GLY A 179 -3.36 11.83 18.40
CA GLY A 179 -4.63 11.32 18.91
C GLY A 179 -5.46 12.36 19.66
N LYS A 180 -5.07 13.64 19.64
CA LYS A 180 -5.84 14.71 20.29
C LYS A 180 -7.01 15.12 19.41
N TRP A 181 -8.18 15.26 20.03
CA TRP A 181 -9.36 15.80 19.36
C TRP A 181 -9.14 17.25 18.93
N ILE A 182 -9.17 17.49 17.62
CA ILE A 182 -9.21 18.84 17.04
C ILE A 182 -10.65 19.27 16.83
N LEU A 183 -11.49 18.34 16.35
CA LEU A 183 -12.93 18.52 16.25
C LEU A 183 -13.61 17.40 17.04
N PRO A 184 -14.13 17.68 18.25
CA PRO A 184 -14.81 16.68 19.06
C PRO A 184 -15.95 15.99 18.30
N ALA A 185 -16.20 14.73 18.66
CA ALA A 185 -17.23 13.92 18.03
C ALA A 185 -18.61 14.59 18.13
N SER A 186 -19.13 15.00 16.98
CA SER A 186 -20.42 15.72 16.89
C SER A 186 -21.16 15.54 15.56
N PHE A 187 -20.56 14.79 14.63
CA PHE A 187 -21.09 14.49 13.31
C PHE A 187 -21.69 13.08 13.27
N ASP A 188 -22.73 12.89 12.48
CA ASP A 188 -23.30 11.58 12.21
C ASP A 188 -22.47 10.76 11.22
N ASP A 189 -21.69 11.44 10.37
CA ASP A 189 -20.68 10.86 9.47
C ASP A 189 -19.64 11.92 9.10
N ALA A 190 -18.38 11.52 8.85
CA ALA A 190 -17.29 12.45 8.54
C ALA A 190 -16.19 11.84 7.67
N GLN A 191 -16.13 12.17 6.37
CA GLN A 191 -15.15 11.60 5.43
C GLN A 191 -13.71 12.06 5.73
N SER A 192 -12.70 11.40 5.17
CA SER A 192 -11.32 11.92 5.24
C SER A 192 -11.22 13.23 4.46
N PHE A 193 -10.30 14.10 4.86
CA PHE A 193 -10.05 15.35 4.14
C PHE A 193 -9.54 15.08 2.72
N HIS A 194 -9.96 15.91 1.77
CA HIS A 194 -9.44 15.95 0.41
C HIS A 194 -9.36 17.41 -0.03
N ASN A 195 -8.19 17.85 -0.51
CA ASN A 195 -7.92 19.25 -0.87
C ASN A 195 -8.29 20.26 0.25
N GLY A 196 -8.03 19.90 1.51
CA GLY A 196 -8.27 20.76 2.67
C GLY A 196 -9.71 20.79 3.17
N GLU A 197 -10.64 20.08 2.54
CA GLU A 197 -12.05 20.00 2.97
C GLU A 197 -12.47 18.57 3.29
N SER A 198 -13.43 18.43 4.21
CA SER A 198 -14.06 17.15 4.54
C SER A 198 -15.57 17.27 4.44
N LEU A 199 -16.22 16.31 3.79
CA LEU A 199 -17.67 16.18 3.80
C LEU A 199 -18.12 15.57 5.14
N VAL A 200 -18.97 16.27 5.87
CA VAL A 200 -19.59 15.80 7.12
C VAL A 200 -21.11 15.82 7.02
N ARG A 201 -21.75 14.95 7.80
CA ARG A 201 -23.20 14.94 7.98
C ARG A 201 -23.56 15.23 9.44
N LYS A 202 -24.53 16.10 9.66
CA LYS A 202 -25.10 16.38 10.98
C LYS A 202 -26.61 16.54 10.87
N GLY A 203 -27.35 15.60 11.44
CA GLY A 203 -28.77 15.41 11.15
C GLY A 203 -28.99 15.09 9.68
N GLU A 204 -29.90 15.82 9.04
CA GLU A 204 -30.24 15.69 7.62
C GLU A 204 -29.31 16.50 6.71
N LYS A 205 -28.44 17.36 7.28
CA LYS A 205 -27.58 18.25 6.50
C LYS A 205 -26.23 17.61 6.21
N MET A 206 -25.79 17.74 4.97
CA MET A 206 -24.43 17.44 4.54
C MET A 206 -23.72 18.73 4.12
N TYR A 207 -22.48 18.92 4.57
CA TYR A 207 -21.70 20.09 4.21
C TYR A 207 -20.20 19.83 4.35
N PHE A 208 -19.42 20.66 3.68
CA PHE A 208 -17.97 20.64 3.78
C PHE A 208 -17.50 21.52 4.94
N ILE A 209 -16.47 21.04 5.62
CA ILE A 209 -15.71 21.79 6.63
C ILE A 209 -14.24 21.84 6.24
N ASP A 210 -13.56 22.91 6.62
CA ASP A 210 -12.09 22.97 6.62
C ASP A 210 -11.49 22.23 7.83
N THR A 211 -10.16 22.16 7.91
CA THR A 211 -9.43 21.48 9.01
C THR A 211 -9.63 22.13 10.38
N LYS A 212 -10.20 23.34 10.45
CA LYS A 212 -10.58 24.03 11.69
C LYS A 212 -12.07 23.84 12.03
N GLY A 213 -12.80 23.09 11.21
CA GLY A 213 -14.24 22.83 11.38
C GLY A 213 -15.12 23.96 10.86
N LYS A 214 -14.56 24.98 10.18
CA LYS A 214 -15.36 26.05 9.59
C LYS A 214 -16.07 25.50 8.36
N ARG A 215 -17.38 25.71 8.30
CA ARG A 215 -18.19 25.35 7.13
C ARG A 215 -17.73 26.14 5.90
N THR A 216 -17.47 25.45 4.80
CA THR A 216 -17.03 26.07 3.53
C THR A 216 -18.13 26.11 2.49
N ARG A 217 -18.89 25.03 2.31
CA ARG A 217 -20.08 24.96 1.44
C ARG A 217 -21.06 23.87 1.88
N GLU A 218 -22.35 24.05 1.57
CA GLU A 218 -23.41 23.06 1.81
C GLU A 218 -23.60 22.18 0.57
N LEU A 219 -23.88 20.90 0.76
CA LEU A 219 -24.35 20.02 -0.30
C LEU A 219 -25.86 19.95 -0.18
N GLU A 220 -26.56 20.60 -1.11
CA GLU A 220 -27.98 20.35 -1.30
C GLU A 220 -28.11 18.99 -1.99
N VAL A 221 -28.53 17.98 -1.23
CA VAL A 221 -28.90 16.68 -1.80
C VAL A 221 -30.35 16.83 -2.28
N PRO A 222 -30.65 16.73 -3.58
CA PRO A 222 -32.02 16.76 -4.06
C PRO A 222 -32.86 15.67 -3.37
N GLU A 223 -34.06 16.01 -2.90
CA GLU A 223 -34.93 15.11 -2.10
C GLU A 223 -35.19 13.74 -2.75
N GLU A 224 -35.03 13.62 -4.07
CA GLU A 224 -35.34 12.41 -4.84
C GLU A 224 -34.42 11.21 -4.56
N GLU A 225 -33.22 11.37 -3.99
CA GLU A 225 -32.33 10.24 -3.72
C GLU A 225 -32.62 9.50 -2.39
N PHE A 226 -33.39 10.07 -1.47
CA PHE A 226 -33.70 9.42 -0.19
C PHE A 226 -34.79 8.35 -0.27
N THR A 227 -35.61 8.34 -1.33
CA THR A 227 -36.72 7.37 -1.48
C THR A 227 -36.29 5.99 -1.99
N LYS A 228 -35.07 5.83 -2.51
CA LYS A 228 -34.59 4.53 -3.04
C LYS A 228 -33.96 3.59 -2.01
N ARG A 229 -33.81 3.98 -0.74
CA ARG A 229 -33.28 3.12 0.35
C ARG A 229 -34.32 2.59 1.33
N LYS A 230 -35.62 2.74 1.04
CA LYS A 230 -36.74 2.16 1.83
C LYS A 230 -37.58 1.15 1.03
N ARG A 231 -36.95 0.28 0.25
CA ARG A 231 -37.60 -0.95 -0.26
C ARG A 231 -36.71 -2.15 -0.02
#